data_AF-K2PFF6-F1
#
_entry.id   AF-K2PFF6-F1
#
_cell.length_a   1.000
_cell.length_b   1.000
_cell.length_c   1.000
_cell.angle_alpha   90.00
_cell.angle_beta   90.00
_cell.angle_gamma   90.00
#
_symmetry.space_group_name_H-M   'P 1'
#
loop_
_entity.id
_entity.type
_entity.pdbx_description
1 polymer ?
#
loop_
_entity_poly.entity_id
_entity_poly.type
_entity_poly.pdbx_seq_one_letter_code
_entity_poly.pdbx_strand_id
1 'polypeptide(L)'
;MSLTVLIGAMTGEVATVTFDGCTWRDGAVLLLLGNAYAAVGSLNIVVTGNTFRDALLSPEGGFPPHTNITISGNRFTVTRLVSRSGLGLDSPSCVAMNGLAISNNSAVVLSGNVFQTVTASSSTIHIVGSALRVLWRSVFAVMGNAFHMDGRGSNLIHLEGSSQSSSLSVLNNSAVVIRGNVVSRSVNYVIFFRWELRVESLSAVVFQDNDMQESLAVFYSTFSSYIYYNSWLQLSGNLCRESPSDTFAVLSLTVNLRDSTVSVSGNQFISGTVTPTALWIYTESSDLTNGAIVAACNSVNDGEEADYVIPSVYNPTILTCSDPCALATSCFPAYTTTVSSDGCACTCAEGGHGDACLPVAVPEPPSTDGADLCVRDVSVDEELNAGLGTSAVCYVGVTFAADVVVDVGSMSGSVRNVTLANCTFVDGASLYVLGWLSDPPAGERADVLISGLESRFGGGVLVATYSARLARHRGGLGAD
;
A
#
# COMPACT_ATOMS: atom_id res chain seq x y z
N MET A 1 4.97 -28.87 -1.22
CA MET A 1 3.75 -29.42 -0.57
C MET A 1 2.63 -28.42 -0.77
N SER A 2 1.37 -28.84 -0.98
CA SER A 2 0.25 -27.90 -1.16
C SER A 2 -0.86 -28.24 -0.18
N LEU A 3 -1.34 -27.26 0.59
CA LEU A 3 -2.60 -27.33 1.32
C LEU A 3 -3.62 -26.54 0.52
N THR A 4 -4.68 -27.22 0.07
CA THR A 4 -5.74 -26.59 -0.71
C THR A 4 -7.02 -26.52 0.12
N VAL A 5 -7.50 -25.30 0.34
CA VAL A 5 -8.85 -25.05 0.82
C VAL A 5 -9.76 -25.08 -0.40
N LEU A 6 -10.62 -26.09 -0.49
CA LEU A 6 -11.58 -26.27 -1.59
C LEU A 6 -12.91 -25.59 -1.24
N ILE A 7 -13.07 -24.31 -1.59
CA ILE A 7 -14.27 -23.54 -1.24
C ILE A 7 -15.53 -24.16 -1.84
N GLY A 8 -15.44 -24.73 -3.05
CA GLY A 8 -16.57 -25.40 -3.70
C GLY A 8 -17.15 -26.62 -2.96
N ALA A 9 -16.43 -27.16 -1.97
CA ALA A 9 -16.91 -28.27 -1.14
C ALA A 9 -17.58 -27.79 0.17
N MET A 10 -17.52 -26.49 0.48
CA MET A 10 -18.11 -25.93 1.69
C MET A 10 -19.62 -25.77 1.54
N THR A 11 -20.34 -26.01 2.63
CA THR A 11 -21.79 -25.89 2.72
C THR A 11 -22.20 -25.24 4.05
N GLY A 12 -23.43 -24.74 4.12
CA GLY A 12 -24.00 -24.15 5.34
C GLY A 12 -24.17 -22.64 5.26
N GLU A 13 -24.73 -22.02 6.29
CA GLU A 13 -25.01 -20.58 6.29
C GLU A 13 -23.73 -19.75 6.40
N VAL A 14 -22.77 -20.20 7.22
CA VAL A 14 -21.49 -19.52 7.45
C VAL A 14 -20.38 -20.57 7.49
N ALA A 15 -19.30 -20.36 6.75
CA ALA A 15 -18.06 -21.10 6.91
C ALA A 15 -16.93 -20.17 7.35
N THR A 16 -16.12 -20.60 8.31
CA THR A 16 -14.93 -19.88 8.75
C THR A 16 -13.72 -20.78 8.69
N VAL A 17 -12.64 -20.30 8.06
CA VAL A 17 -11.35 -20.98 7.98
C VAL A 17 -10.28 -20.05 8.50
N THR A 18 -9.53 -20.50 9.50
CA THR A 18 -8.46 -19.70 10.12
C THR A 18 -7.13 -20.43 10.05
N PHE A 19 -6.12 -19.74 9.53
CA PHE A 19 -4.71 -20.10 9.63
C PHE A 19 -4.04 -19.08 10.53
N ASP A 20 -3.72 -19.48 11.75
CA ASP A 20 -3.14 -18.61 12.76
C ASP A 20 -1.78 -19.19 13.21
N GLY A 21 -0.73 -18.38 13.16
CA GLY A 21 0.60 -18.75 13.65
C GLY A 21 1.27 -19.91 12.92
N CYS A 22 0.84 -20.26 11.70
CA CYS A 22 1.43 -21.37 10.95
C CYS A 22 2.76 -20.98 10.30
N THR A 23 3.66 -21.96 10.13
CA THR A 23 4.91 -21.79 9.38
C THR A 23 4.87 -22.61 8.09
N TRP A 24 4.94 -21.92 6.95
CA TRP A 24 4.98 -22.48 5.60
C TRP A 24 6.40 -22.33 5.06
N ARG A 25 7.00 -23.42 4.58
CA ARG A 25 8.38 -23.40 4.10
C ARG A 25 8.65 -24.32 2.93
N ASP A 26 9.81 -24.18 2.31
CA ASP A 26 10.39 -25.15 1.37
C ASP A 26 9.48 -25.44 0.15
N GLY A 27 8.90 -24.39 -0.43
CA GLY A 27 7.97 -24.49 -1.57
C GLY A 27 6.58 -24.96 -1.15
N ALA A 28 6.19 -24.73 0.10
CA ALA A 28 4.81 -24.94 0.53
C ALA A 28 3.87 -23.93 -0.13
N VAL A 29 2.66 -24.37 -0.45
CA VAL A 29 1.62 -23.53 -1.04
C VAL A 29 0.36 -23.63 -0.19
N LEU A 30 -0.17 -22.50 0.27
CA LEU A 30 -1.54 -22.37 0.76
C LEU A 30 -2.41 -21.88 -0.39
N LEU A 31 -3.20 -22.78 -0.97
CA LEU A 31 -4.11 -22.47 -2.07
C LEU A 31 -5.54 -22.32 -1.54
N LEU A 32 -6.13 -21.13 -1.69
CA LEU A 32 -7.55 -20.88 -1.46
C LEU A 32 -8.25 -20.96 -2.82
N LEU A 33 -8.78 -22.14 -3.15
CA LEU A 33 -9.39 -22.39 -4.46
C LEU A 33 -10.88 -22.03 -4.43
N GLY A 34 -11.20 -20.84 -4.93
CA GLY A 34 -12.54 -20.28 -4.97
C GLY A 34 -13.50 -21.04 -5.88
N ASN A 35 -14.77 -21.06 -5.49
CA ASN A 35 -15.88 -21.39 -6.38
C ASN A 35 -17.06 -20.45 -6.07
N ALA A 36 -17.40 -19.58 -7.02
CA ALA A 36 -18.47 -18.59 -6.86
C ALA A 36 -19.86 -19.22 -6.65
N TYR A 37 -20.02 -20.51 -6.96
CA TYR A 37 -21.25 -21.28 -6.82
C TYR A 37 -21.21 -22.25 -5.64
N ALA A 38 -20.26 -22.10 -4.71
CA ALA A 38 -20.23 -22.88 -3.48
C ALA A 38 -21.54 -22.73 -2.71
N ALA A 39 -22.02 -23.81 -2.09
CA ALA A 39 -23.30 -23.85 -1.38
C ALA A 39 -23.20 -23.28 0.05
N VAL A 40 -22.33 -22.29 0.24
CA VAL A 40 -22.13 -21.58 1.51
C VAL A 40 -22.74 -20.18 1.41
N GLY A 41 -23.45 -19.75 2.45
CA GLY A 41 -24.11 -18.45 2.48
C GLY A 41 -23.13 -17.28 2.63
N SER A 42 -22.19 -17.39 3.57
CA SER A 42 -21.11 -16.44 3.82
C SER A 42 -19.81 -17.15 4.19
N LEU A 43 -18.67 -16.57 3.83
CA LEU A 43 -17.37 -17.21 3.97
C LEU A 43 -16.37 -16.26 4.61
N ASN A 44 -15.76 -16.65 5.71
CA ASN A 44 -14.68 -15.91 6.36
C ASN A 44 -13.40 -16.73 6.30
N ILE A 45 -12.36 -16.21 5.65
CA ILE A 45 -11.03 -16.80 5.64
C ILE A 45 -10.07 -15.84 6.31
N VAL A 46 -9.39 -16.29 7.36
CA VAL A 46 -8.41 -15.49 8.10
C VAL A 46 -7.04 -16.17 8.00
N VAL A 47 -6.07 -15.46 7.47
CA VAL A 47 -4.66 -15.86 7.42
C VAL A 47 -3.90 -14.84 8.26
N THR A 48 -3.61 -15.18 9.52
CA THR A 48 -3.04 -14.24 10.48
C THR A 48 -1.79 -14.77 11.19
N GLY A 49 -0.80 -13.90 11.43
CA GLY A 49 0.39 -14.25 12.23
C GLY A 49 1.25 -15.37 11.64
N ASN A 50 1.09 -15.71 10.36
CA ASN A 50 1.82 -16.81 9.73
C ASN A 50 3.19 -16.36 9.23
N THR A 51 4.10 -17.32 9.12
CA THR A 51 5.41 -17.13 8.47
C THR A 51 5.48 -17.97 7.20
N PHE A 52 5.71 -17.33 6.05
CA PHE A 52 5.95 -17.95 4.75
C PHE A 52 7.41 -17.75 4.36
N ARG A 53 8.21 -18.82 4.28
CA ARG A 53 9.62 -18.80 3.87
C ARG A 53 9.83 -19.64 2.63
N ASP A 54 10.07 -19.02 1.48
CA ASP A 54 10.00 -19.69 0.17
C ASP A 54 8.69 -20.48 0.03
N ALA A 55 7.59 -19.87 0.45
CA ALA A 55 6.26 -20.44 0.40
C ALA A 55 5.30 -19.41 -0.19
N LEU A 56 4.20 -19.91 -0.75
CA LEU A 56 3.26 -19.12 -1.52
C LEU A 56 1.87 -19.14 -0.91
N LEU A 57 1.26 -17.96 -0.76
CA LEU A 57 -0.17 -17.83 -0.57
C LEU A 57 -0.84 -17.58 -1.93
N SER A 58 -1.87 -18.36 -2.25
CA SER A 58 -2.52 -18.33 -3.56
C SER A 58 -4.04 -18.33 -3.43
N PRO A 59 -4.70 -17.16 -3.29
CA PRO A 59 -6.14 -17.04 -3.40
C PRO A 59 -6.55 -16.96 -4.87
N GLU A 60 -7.28 -17.94 -5.38
CA GLU A 60 -7.54 -18.05 -6.82
C GLU A 60 -9.01 -18.27 -7.15
N GLY A 61 -9.46 -17.62 -8.22
CA GLY A 61 -10.80 -17.81 -8.78
C GLY A 61 -11.84 -16.87 -8.18
N GLY A 62 -13.11 -17.24 -8.33
CA GLY A 62 -14.25 -16.50 -7.77
C GLY A 62 -14.70 -17.08 -6.45
N PHE A 63 -15.10 -16.22 -5.52
CA PHE A 63 -15.61 -16.61 -4.22
C PHE A 63 -17.13 -16.43 -4.15
N PRO A 64 -17.85 -17.18 -3.28
CA PRO A 64 -19.27 -16.99 -3.08
C PRO A 64 -19.56 -15.57 -2.55
N PRO A 65 -20.81 -15.08 -2.64
CA PRO A 65 -21.20 -13.80 -2.06
C PRO A 65 -20.84 -13.69 -0.57
N HIS A 66 -20.70 -12.47 -0.06
CA HIS A 66 -20.41 -12.23 1.35
C HIS A 66 -19.15 -12.98 1.84
N THR A 67 -18.10 -13.00 1.00
CA THR A 67 -16.81 -13.56 1.36
C THR A 67 -15.90 -12.47 1.94
N ASN A 68 -15.31 -12.71 3.10
CA ASN A 68 -14.24 -11.89 3.66
C ASN A 68 -12.95 -12.72 3.76
N ILE A 69 -11.92 -12.34 3.02
CA ILE A 69 -10.57 -12.90 3.14
C ILE A 69 -9.66 -11.85 3.78
N THR A 70 -9.25 -12.10 5.02
CA THR A 70 -8.32 -11.24 5.75
C THR A 70 -6.96 -11.90 5.83
N ILE A 71 -5.93 -11.25 5.31
CA ILE A 71 -4.53 -11.67 5.35
C ILE A 71 -3.79 -10.62 6.15
N SER A 72 -3.57 -10.86 7.44
CA SER A 72 -3.05 -9.81 8.34
C SER A 72 -1.90 -10.25 9.23
N GLY A 73 -0.94 -9.36 9.47
CA GLY A 73 0.16 -9.63 10.42
C GLY A 73 1.05 -10.82 10.03
N ASN A 74 1.10 -11.20 8.74
CA ASN A 74 1.94 -12.30 8.28
C ASN A 74 3.31 -11.79 7.85
N ARG A 75 4.30 -12.69 7.88
CA ARG A 75 5.65 -12.46 7.36
C ARG A 75 5.91 -13.35 6.16
N PHE A 76 6.26 -12.74 5.03
CA PHE A 76 6.66 -13.43 3.81
C PHE A 76 8.12 -13.14 3.52
N THR A 77 8.89 -14.18 3.28
CA THR A 77 10.28 -14.10 2.83
C THR A 77 10.44 -15.03 1.64
N VAL A 78 10.80 -14.48 0.48
CA VAL A 78 10.97 -15.25 -0.76
C VAL A 78 12.35 -15.00 -1.33
N THR A 79 13.14 -16.07 -1.45
CA THR A 79 14.50 -16.07 -1.98
C THR A 79 14.63 -16.82 -3.30
N ARG A 80 13.54 -17.41 -3.79
CA ARG A 80 13.48 -18.16 -5.04
C ARG A 80 12.05 -18.28 -5.55
N LEU A 81 11.93 -18.62 -6.82
CA LEU A 81 10.63 -18.94 -7.42
C LEU A 81 9.99 -20.16 -6.74
N VAL A 82 8.76 -20.00 -6.25
CA VAL A 82 7.93 -21.09 -5.73
C VAL A 82 6.98 -21.55 -6.82
N SER A 83 7.29 -22.69 -7.45
CA SER A 83 6.48 -23.21 -8.53
C SER A 83 5.09 -23.64 -8.04
N ARG A 84 4.05 -23.12 -8.69
CA ARG A 84 2.67 -23.61 -8.57
C ARG A 84 2.16 -23.99 -9.96
N SER A 85 1.83 -25.27 -10.13
CA SER A 85 1.31 -25.80 -11.40
C SER A 85 0.10 -24.99 -11.86
N GLY A 86 0.11 -24.55 -13.12
CA GLY A 86 -0.97 -23.74 -13.71
C GLY A 86 -0.90 -22.23 -13.43
N LEU A 87 0.10 -21.75 -12.69
CA LEU A 87 0.27 -20.31 -12.39
C LEU A 87 1.24 -19.59 -13.33
N GLY A 88 2.07 -20.31 -14.10
CA GLY A 88 2.95 -19.70 -15.10
C GLY A 88 3.92 -18.63 -14.57
N LEU A 89 4.23 -18.61 -13.27
CA LEU A 89 5.06 -17.57 -12.66
C LEU A 89 6.47 -17.55 -13.26
N ASP A 90 6.90 -16.37 -13.64
CA ASP A 90 8.24 -16.07 -14.14
C ASP A 90 9.12 -15.36 -13.10
N SER A 91 8.52 -14.85 -12.02
CA SER A 91 9.19 -14.09 -10.97
C SER A 91 8.83 -14.59 -9.55
N PRO A 92 9.79 -14.57 -8.60
CA PRO A 92 9.52 -14.94 -7.21
C PRO A 92 8.44 -14.05 -6.60
N SER A 93 7.44 -14.66 -5.95
CA SER A 93 6.26 -13.98 -5.43
C SER A 93 5.83 -14.48 -4.05
N CYS A 94 5.33 -13.58 -3.20
CA CYS A 94 4.82 -13.91 -1.87
C CYS A 94 3.36 -14.35 -1.92
N VAL A 95 2.57 -13.60 -2.69
CA VAL A 95 1.17 -13.88 -2.97
C VAL A 95 1.00 -13.91 -4.47
N ALA A 96 0.48 -15.01 -5.01
CA ALA A 96 0.26 -15.09 -6.46
C ALA A 96 -0.95 -15.93 -6.84
N MET A 97 -1.64 -15.52 -7.90
CA MET A 97 -2.92 -16.10 -8.30
C MET A 97 -3.18 -16.01 -9.81
N ASN A 98 -3.93 -16.98 -10.33
CA ASN A 98 -4.41 -16.94 -11.71
C ASN A 98 -5.80 -16.29 -11.78
N GLY A 99 -5.81 -14.98 -11.54
CA GLY A 99 -7.04 -14.20 -11.41
C GLY A 99 -7.75 -14.38 -10.07
N LEU A 100 -8.47 -13.33 -9.71
CA LEU A 100 -9.24 -13.24 -8.47
C LEU A 100 -10.51 -12.44 -8.76
N ALA A 101 -11.67 -13.01 -8.44
CA ALA A 101 -12.95 -12.34 -8.57
C ALA A 101 -13.61 -12.20 -7.19
N ILE A 102 -13.72 -10.96 -6.75
CA ILE A 102 -14.33 -10.54 -5.48
C ILE A 102 -15.65 -9.90 -5.85
N SER A 103 -16.77 -10.49 -5.42
CA SER A 103 -18.09 -10.10 -5.91
C SER A 103 -19.13 -10.14 -4.81
N ASN A 104 -20.19 -9.34 -4.95
CA ASN A 104 -21.43 -9.39 -4.17
C ASN A 104 -21.17 -9.18 -2.67
N ASN A 105 -20.77 -7.96 -2.31
CA ASN A 105 -20.49 -7.54 -0.93
C ASN A 105 -19.37 -8.37 -0.28
N SER A 106 -18.29 -8.60 -1.02
CA SER A 106 -17.14 -9.37 -0.57
C SER A 106 -15.92 -8.47 -0.37
N ALA A 107 -14.97 -8.91 0.46
CA ALA A 107 -13.75 -8.20 0.78
C ALA A 107 -12.53 -9.13 0.72
N VAL A 108 -11.43 -8.63 0.18
CA VAL A 108 -10.11 -9.23 0.35
C VAL A 108 -9.17 -8.14 0.85
N VAL A 109 -8.58 -8.35 2.02
CA VAL A 109 -7.78 -7.34 2.72
C VAL A 109 -6.44 -7.92 3.10
N LEU A 110 -5.37 -7.27 2.65
CA LEU A 110 -4.00 -7.54 3.06
C LEU A 110 -3.55 -6.38 3.96
N SER A 111 -3.38 -6.62 5.26
CA SER A 111 -3.02 -5.55 6.20
C SER A 111 -1.97 -5.90 7.24
N GLY A 112 -1.05 -4.97 7.53
CA GLY A 112 -0.02 -5.19 8.55
C GLY A 112 0.93 -6.35 8.26
N ASN A 113 1.06 -6.77 6.99
CA ASN A 113 2.00 -7.83 6.62
C ASN A 113 3.40 -7.26 6.35
N VAL A 114 4.40 -8.10 6.53
CA VAL A 114 5.79 -7.82 6.14
C VAL A 114 6.14 -8.71 4.96
N PHE A 115 6.49 -8.10 3.84
CA PHE A 115 6.96 -8.78 2.64
C PHE A 115 8.44 -8.51 2.46
N GLN A 116 9.21 -9.57 2.24
CA GLN A 116 10.64 -9.51 1.99
C GLN A 116 11.00 -10.37 0.79
N THR A 117 11.63 -9.75 -0.21
CA THR A 117 12.23 -10.47 -1.35
C THR A 117 13.72 -10.20 -1.37
N VAL A 118 14.51 -11.22 -1.72
CA VAL A 118 15.99 -11.15 -1.78
C VAL A 118 16.52 -11.56 -3.16
N THR A 119 15.66 -11.45 -4.17
CA THR A 119 16.01 -11.74 -5.56
C THR A 119 15.69 -10.54 -6.43
N ALA A 120 16.67 -10.12 -7.21
CA ALA A 120 16.46 -9.18 -8.31
C ALA A 120 15.31 -9.68 -9.21
N SER A 121 14.38 -8.78 -9.53
CA SER A 121 13.19 -9.05 -10.37
C SER A 121 12.13 -9.96 -9.74
N SER A 122 11.60 -9.54 -8.59
CA SER A 122 10.51 -10.21 -7.86
C SER A 122 9.19 -9.44 -7.96
N SER A 123 8.05 -10.12 -7.73
CA SER A 123 6.72 -9.49 -7.67
C SER A 123 6.02 -9.87 -6.37
N THR A 124 5.77 -8.96 -5.43
CA THR A 124 5.21 -9.36 -4.12
C THR A 124 3.81 -9.97 -4.24
N ILE A 125 2.91 -9.24 -4.92
CA ILE A 125 1.56 -9.66 -5.25
C ILE A 125 1.50 -9.78 -6.77
N HIS A 126 1.39 -11.00 -7.29
CA HIS A 126 1.45 -11.27 -8.73
C HIS A 126 0.16 -11.93 -9.23
N ILE A 127 -0.54 -11.24 -10.12
CA ILE A 127 -1.75 -11.74 -10.78
C ILE A 127 -1.42 -11.94 -12.25
N VAL A 128 -1.32 -13.20 -12.68
CA VAL A 128 -0.78 -13.61 -13.98
C VAL A 128 -1.87 -13.59 -15.06
N GLY A 129 -2.58 -14.70 -15.30
CA GLY A 129 -3.37 -14.84 -16.52
C GLY A 129 -4.63 -13.97 -16.62
N SER A 130 -5.41 -13.87 -15.54
CA SER A 130 -6.74 -13.24 -15.54
C SER A 130 -6.80 -11.96 -14.70
N ALA A 131 -7.74 -11.09 -15.04
CA ALA A 131 -8.01 -9.84 -14.32
C ALA A 131 -8.21 -10.05 -12.81
N LEU A 132 -7.72 -9.10 -12.01
CA LEU A 132 -8.33 -8.82 -10.71
C LEU A 132 -9.69 -8.17 -10.98
N ARG A 133 -10.77 -8.78 -10.49
CA ARG A 133 -12.14 -8.28 -10.67
C ARG A 133 -12.76 -8.00 -9.31
N VAL A 134 -13.11 -6.75 -9.06
CA VAL A 134 -13.81 -6.32 -7.85
C VAL A 134 -15.17 -5.78 -8.27
N LEU A 135 -16.22 -6.51 -7.91
CA LEU A 135 -17.55 -6.37 -8.50
C LEU A 135 -18.61 -6.22 -7.42
N TRP A 136 -19.67 -5.47 -7.72
CA TRP A 136 -20.90 -5.45 -6.92
C TRP A 136 -20.66 -5.19 -5.43
N ARG A 137 -20.37 -3.92 -5.08
CA ARG A 137 -20.18 -3.47 -3.69
C ARG A 137 -19.07 -4.21 -2.95
N SER A 138 -17.98 -4.55 -3.64
CA SER A 138 -16.87 -5.32 -3.08
C SER A 138 -15.60 -4.49 -2.97
N VAL A 139 -14.65 -4.95 -2.16
CA VAL A 139 -13.37 -4.26 -1.93
C VAL A 139 -12.17 -5.20 -2.01
N PHE A 140 -11.10 -4.73 -2.67
CA PHE A 140 -9.75 -5.27 -2.53
C PHE A 140 -8.87 -4.20 -1.88
N ALA A 141 -8.27 -4.51 -0.73
CA ALA A 141 -7.50 -3.54 0.04
C ALA A 141 -6.09 -4.05 0.38
N VAL A 142 -5.08 -3.22 0.18
CA VAL A 142 -3.69 -3.46 0.59
C VAL A 142 -3.26 -2.28 1.47
N MET A 143 -3.24 -2.48 2.79
CA MET A 143 -3.15 -1.37 3.74
C MET A 143 -2.14 -1.59 4.87
N GLY A 144 -1.29 -0.60 5.14
CA GLY A 144 -0.40 -0.69 6.30
C GLY A 144 0.62 -1.83 6.23
N ASN A 145 1.02 -2.26 5.03
CA ASN A 145 2.02 -3.32 4.87
C ASN A 145 3.42 -2.72 4.71
N ALA A 146 4.44 -3.48 5.11
CA ALA A 146 5.84 -3.13 4.92
C ALA A 146 6.47 -4.03 3.84
N PHE A 147 7.07 -3.41 2.82
CA PHE A 147 7.71 -4.07 1.70
C PHE A 147 9.22 -3.81 1.73
N HIS A 148 10.00 -4.89 1.78
CA HIS A 148 11.46 -4.91 1.77
C HIS A 148 11.92 -5.68 0.53
N MET A 149 12.05 -4.96 -0.60
CA MET A 149 12.27 -5.55 -1.91
C MET A 149 13.74 -5.57 -2.30
N ASP A 150 14.16 -6.52 -3.14
CA ASP A 150 15.55 -6.61 -3.60
C ASP A 150 15.90 -5.71 -4.81
N GLY A 151 15.54 -4.43 -4.73
CA GLY A 151 15.97 -3.40 -5.68
C GLY A 151 15.14 -3.23 -6.96
N ARG A 152 15.62 -2.34 -7.85
CA ARG A 152 14.96 -1.75 -9.04
C ARG A 152 14.36 -2.71 -10.09
N GLY A 153 14.57 -4.02 -9.98
CA GLY A 153 13.91 -5.00 -10.86
C GLY A 153 12.52 -5.42 -10.36
N SER A 154 12.21 -5.14 -9.09
CA SER A 154 11.05 -5.73 -8.41
C SER A 154 9.77 -4.90 -8.54
N ASN A 155 8.62 -5.56 -8.52
CA ASN A 155 7.30 -4.94 -8.48
C ASN A 155 6.59 -5.28 -7.16
N LEU A 156 5.82 -4.35 -6.60
CA LEU A 156 4.98 -4.69 -5.44
C LEU A 156 3.72 -5.41 -5.88
N ILE A 157 2.94 -4.76 -6.75
CA ILE A 157 1.69 -5.30 -7.27
C ILE A 157 1.83 -5.39 -8.79
N HIS A 158 1.93 -6.62 -9.30
CA HIS A 158 2.06 -6.91 -10.72
C HIS A 158 0.76 -7.53 -11.25
N LEU A 159 0.04 -6.78 -12.07
CA LEU A 159 -1.23 -7.17 -12.67
C LEU A 159 -1.02 -7.38 -14.16
N GLU A 160 -0.86 -8.64 -14.56
CA GLU A 160 -0.73 -9.00 -15.97
C GLU A 160 -2.08 -8.84 -16.67
N GLY A 161 -2.97 -9.83 -16.61
CA GLY A 161 -4.11 -9.92 -17.52
C GLY A 161 -3.69 -10.48 -18.88
N SER A 162 -4.48 -10.26 -19.93
CA SER A 162 -4.21 -10.82 -21.26
C SER A 162 -4.83 -9.97 -22.36
N SER A 163 -4.59 -10.33 -23.62
CA SER A 163 -5.29 -9.71 -24.75
C SER A 163 -6.82 -9.94 -24.74
N GLN A 164 -7.31 -10.85 -23.90
CA GLN A 164 -8.73 -11.17 -23.73
C GLN A 164 -9.29 -10.69 -22.39
N SER A 165 -8.45 -10.14 -21.50
CA SER A 165 -8.86 -9.74 -20.16
C SER A 165 -8.05 -8.55 -19.66
N SER A 166 -8.71 -7.54 -19.12
CA SER A 166 -8.08 -6.43 -18.41
C SER A 166 -7.12 -6.91 -17.31
N SER A 167 -6.16 -6.09 -16.91
CA SER A 167 -5.36 -6.33 -15.70
C SER A 167 -6.21 -6.14 -14.44
N LEU A 168 -7.05 -5.11 -14.46
CA LEU A 168 -7.95 -4.75 -13.36
C LEU A 168 -9.32 -4.35 -13.90
N SER A 169 -10.38 -4.83 -13.23
CA SER A 169 -11.75 -4.35 -13.43
C SER A 169 -12.43 -4.10 -12.09
N VAL A 170 -12.77 -2.84 -11.80
CA VAL A 170 -13.51 -2.41 -10.60
C VAL A 170 -14.86 -1.89 -11.03
N LEU A 171 -15.93 -2.63 -10.74
CA LEU A 171 -17.26 -2.39 -11.31
C LEU A 171 -18.34 -2.37 -10.24
N ASN A 172 -19.40 -1.59 -10.50
CA ASN A 172 -20.66 -1.61 -9.77
C ASN A 172 -20.50 -1.29 -8.27
N ASN A 173 -20.14 -0.05 -7.96
CA ASN A 173 -19.99 0.46 -6.60
C ASN A 173 -18.88 -0.26 -5.81
N SER A 174 -17.79 -0.62 -6.48
CA SER A 174 -16.68 -1.37 -5.84
C SER A 174 -15.44 -0.50 -5.69
N ALA A 175 -14.50 -0.94 -4.85
CA ALA A 175 -13.26 -0.21 -4.62
C ALA A 175 -12.02 -1.10 -4.62
N VAL A 176 -10.92 -0.57 -5.16
CA VAL A 176 -9.55 -1.03 -4.86
C VAL A 176 -8.86 0.07 -4.06
N VAL A 177 -8.29 -0.28 -2.91
CA VAL A 177 -7.68 0.69 -2.00
C VAL A 177 -6.28 0.23 -1.59
N ILE A 178 -5.27 1.04 -1.91
CA ILE A 178 -3.88 0.79 -1.56
C ILE A 178 -3.42 1.98 -0.73
N ARG A 179 -3.32 1.81 0.59
CA ARG A 179 -3.03 2.94 1.48
C ARG A 179 -2.10 2.68 2.64
N GLY A 180 -1.32 3.69 3.04
CA GLY A 180 -0.51 3.62 4.26
C GLY A 180 0.59 2.55 4.22
N ASN A 181 1.02 2.12 3.03
CA ASN A 181 2.08 1.11 2.92
C ASN A 181 3.46 1.77 2.92
N VAL A 182 4.45 1.03 3.43
CA VAL A 182 5.86 1.46 3.45
C VAL A 182 6.67 0.60 2.49
N VAL A 183 7.39 1.22 1.57
CA VAL A 183 8.27 0.57 0.59
C VAL A 183 9.70 1.01 0.87
N SER A 184 10.42 0.17 1.61
CA SER A 184 11.69 0.53 2.26
C SER A 184 12.91 0.49 1.35
N ARG A 185 12.80 -0.03 0.13
CA ARG A 185 13.91 -0.15 -0.84
C ARG A 185 13.41 0.19 -2.23
N SER A 186 14.35 0.50 -3.13
CA SER A 186 14.01 0.87 -4.49
C SER A 186 13.33 -0.26 -5.26
N VAL A 187 12.39 0.09 -6.13
CA VAL A 187 11.61 -0.85 -6.94
C VAL A 187 11.50 -0.39 -8.38
N ASN A 188 11.05 -1.27 -9.28
CA ASN A 188 10.69 -0.84 -10.63
C ASN A 188 9.35 -0.10 -10.56
N TYR A 189 8.31 -0.84 -10.17
CA TYR A 189 6.95 -0.34 -10.06
C TYR A 189 6.31 -0.70 -8.74
N VAL A 190 5.58 0.25 -8.14
CA VAL A 190 4.76 -0.06 -6.97
C VAL A 190 3.48 -0.77 -7.40
N ILE A 191 2.83 -0.26 -8.44
CA ILE A 191 1.74 -0.96 -9.13
C ILE A 191 1.93 -0.91 -10.64
N PHE A 192 1.85 -2.09 -11.26
CA PHE A 192 2.03 -2.26 -12.69
C PHE A 192 0.84 -2.98 -13.32
N PHE A 193 0.28 -2.38 -14.36
CA PHE A 193 -0.79 -2.96 -15.19
C PHE A 193 -0.24 -3.23 -16.60
N ARG A 194 -0.19 -4.52 -16.97
CA ARG A 194 0.30 -4.93 -18.28
C ARG A 194 -0.71 -4.71 -19.40
N TRP A 195 -2.00 -4.76 -19.09
CA TRP A 195 -3.14 -4.67 -20.00
C TRP A 195 -4.15 -3.64 -19.45
N GLU A 196 -5.40 -3.68 -19.92
CA GLU A 196 -6.38 -2.63 -19.62
C GLU A 196 -6.64 -2.44 -18.12
N LEU A 197 -6.81 -1.17 -17.73
CA LEU A 197 -7.33 -0.77 -16.43
C LEU A 197 -8.78 -0.29 -16.62
N ARG A 198 -9.74 -0.90 -15.91
CA ARG A 198 -11.17 -0.56 -16.03
C ARG A 198 -11.78 -0.24 -14.67
N VAL A 199 -12.40 0.94 -14.55
CA VAL A 199 -13.10 1.41 -13.35
C VAL A 199 -14.44 2.00 -13.80
N GLU A 200 -15.55 1.35 -13.44
CA GLU A 200 -16.87 1.75 -13.95
C GLU A 200 -17.99 1.67 -12.92
N SER A 201 -19.07 2.40 -13.22
CA SER A 201 -20.34 2.33 -12.50
C SER A 201 -20.16 2.65 -11.02
N LEU A 202 -19.84 3.91 -10.72
CA LEU A 202 -19.68 4.43 -9.35
C LEU A 202 -18.55 3.73 -8.58
N SER A 203 -17.51 3.26 -9.27
CA SER A 203 -16.40 2.53 -8.64
C SER A 203 -15.15 3.39 -8.47
N ALA A 204 -14.28 2.99 -7.55
CA ALA A 204 -13.08 3.75 -7.22
C ALA A 204 -11.80 2.89 -7.19
N VAL A 205 -10.69 3.48 -7.64
CA VAL A 205 -9.33 3.00 -7.36
C VAL A 205 -8.61 4.11 -6.62
N VAL A 206 -8.16 3.82 -5.39
CA VAL A 206 -7.50 4.77 -4.51
C VAL A 206 -6.10 4.28 -4.17
N PHE A 207 -5.10 5.10 -4.46
CA PHE A 207 -3.71 4.89 -4.08
C PHE A 207 -3.25 6.07 -3.23
N GLN A 208 -3.24 5.89 -1.91
CA GLN A 208 -3.23 7.00 -0.97
C GLN A 208 -2.21 6.85 0.17
N ASP A 209 -1.50 7.91 0.52
CA ASP A 209 -0.68 7.98 1.75
C ASP A 209 0.36 6.85 1.86
N ASN A 210 0.98 6.44 0.76
CA ASN A 210 2.08 5.45 0.78
C ASN A 210 3.44 6.15 0.88
N ASP A 211 4.34 5.58 1.69
CA ASP A 211 5.73 6.05 1.88
C ASP A 211 6.68 5.11 1.13
N MET A 212 7.40 5.65 0.15
CA MET A 212 8.14 4.85 -0.81
C MET A 212 9.55 5.42 -1.01
N GLN A 213 10.53 4.51 -1.09
CA GLN A 213 11.84 4.83 -1.67
C GLN A 213 11.74 4.99 -3.19
N GLU A 214 12.90 5.15 -3.84
CA GLU A 214 13.00 5.35 -5.29
C GLU A 214 12.24 4.29 -6.11
N SER A 215 11.60 4.71 -7.19
CA SER A 215 10.99 3.82 -8.18
C SER A 215 11.31 4.27 -9.60
N LEU A 216 11.13 3.40 -10.61
CA LEU A 216 11.07 3.89 -12.00
C LEU A 216 9.79 4.69 -12.18
N ALA A 217 8.66 4.08 -11.81
CA ALA A 217 7.37 4.74 -11.68
C ALA A 217 6.55 4.13 -10.54
N VAL A 218 5.69 4.89 -9.89
CA VAL A 218 4.85 4.36 -8.81
C VAL A 218 3.65 3.63 -9.41
N PHE A 219 2.91 4.30 -10.28
CA PHE A 219 1.70 3.77 -10.92
C PHE A 219 1.92 3.69 -12.43
N TYR A 220 2.03 2.48 -12.98
CA TYR A 220 2.34 2.30 -14.40
C TYR A 220 1.28 1.45 -15.11
N SER A 221 0.60 2.03 -16.10
CA SER A 221 -0.32 1.33 -16.99
C SER A 221 0.22 1.33 -18.42
N THR A 222 0.31 0.13 -19.01
CA THR A 222 0.83 -0.05 -20.38
C THR A 222 -0.25 0.14 -21.44
N PHE A 223 -1.52 -0.11 -21.12
CA PHE A 223 -2.64 -0.07 -22.07
C PHE A 223 -3.67 1.02 -21.72
N SER A 224 -4.70 1.11 -22.56
CA SER A 224 -5.80 2.05 -22.36
C SER A 224 -6.46 1.86 -21.00
N SER A 225 -6.75 2.99 -20.37
CA SER A 225 -7.50 3.05 -19.12
C SER A 225 -8.93 3.52 -19.41
N TYR A 226 -9.91 2.88 -18.78
CA TYR A 226 -11.33 3.13 -18.97
C TYR A 226 -11.95 3.52 -17.63
N ILE A 227 -12.27 4.80 -17.44
CA ILE A 227 -12.88 5.30 -16.21
C ILE A 227 -14.23 5.91 -16.59
N TYR A 228 -15.32 5.16 -16.33
CA TYR A 228 -16.64 5.50 -16.83
C TYR A 228 -17.71 5.54 -15.74
N TYR A 229 -18.79 6.28 -16.03
CA TYR A 229 -20.04 6.26 -15.29
C TYR A 229 -19.86 6.65 -13.82
N ASN A 230 -19.41 7.88 -13.57
CA ASN A 230 -19.23 8.43 -12.22
C ASN A 230 -18.20 7.67 -11.38
N SER A 231 -17.12 7.22 -12.03
CA SER A 231 -16.03 6.48 -11.39
C SER A 231 -14.81 7.37 -11.13
N TRP A 232 -13.89 6.88 -10.29
CA TRP A 232 -12.77 7.66 -9.81
C TRP A 232 -11.48 6.86 -9.73
N LEU A 233 -10.40 7.44 -10.25
CA LEU A 233 -9.03 6.98 -10.04
C LEU A 233 -8.28 8.09 -9.31
N GLN A 234 -7.84 7.83 -8.09
CA GLN A 234 -7.16 8.79 -7.22
C GLN A 234 -5.76 8.30 -6.85
N LEU A 235 -4.76 9.16 -7.02
CA LEU A 235 -3.40 8.98 -6.53
C LEU A 235 -3.04 10.17 -5.64
N SER A 236 -3.08 10.01 -4.31
CA SER A 236 -2.99 11.15 -3.40
C SER A 236 -2.12 10.96 -2.15
N GLY A 237 -1.52 12.04 -1.66
CA GLY A 237 -0.81 12.05 -0.37
C GLY A 237 0.42 11.14 -0.28
N ASN A 238 0.92 10.63 -1.42
CA ASN A 238 2.03 9.69 -1.39
C ASN A 238 3.36 10.42 -1.25
N LEU A 239 4.28 9.81 -0.52
CA LEU A 239 5.63 10.31 -0.34
C LEU A 239 6.62 9.42 -1.09
N CYS A 240 7.38 10.03 -2.00
CA CYS A 240 8.55 9.42 -2.61
C CYS A 240 9.79 10.07 -1.98
N ARG A 241 10.52 9.32 -1.15
CA ARG A 241 11.75 9.79 -0.46
C ARG A 241 12.91 10.05 -1.41
N GLU A 242 12.88 9.37 -2.54
CA GLU A 242 13.66 9.68 -3.72
C GLU A 242 12.68 9.78 -4.89
N SER A 243 12.82 10.83 -5.69
CA SER A 243 11.92 11.07 -6.83
C SER A 243 11.96 9.87 -7.79
N PRO A 244 10.81 9.46 -8.37
CA PRO A 244 10.81 8.43 -9.40
C PRO A 244 11.75 8.80 -10.54
N SER A 245 12.54 7.84 -11.03
CA SER A 245 13.55 8.12 -12.06
C SER A 245 12.96 8.43 -13.44
N ASP A 246 11.68 8.12 -13.68
CA ASP A 246 10.93 8.49 -14.88
C ASP A 246 9.73 9.39 -14.56
N THR A 247 8.69 8.85 -13.91
CA THR A 247 7.42 9.56 -13.66
C THR A 247 6.67 8.92 -12.51
N PHE A 248 5.95 9.69 -11.70
CA PHE A 248 5.13 9.12 -10.62
C PHE A 248 3.99 8.23 -11.15
N ALA A 249 3.12 8.78 -12.00
CA ALA A 249 2.02 8.06 -12.62
C ALA A 249 2.09 8.09 -14.16
N VAL A 250 2.19 6.91 -14.77
CA VAL A 250 2.27 6.73 -16.22
C VAL A 250 1.03 6.01 -16.74
N LEU A 251 0.31 6.69 -17.64
CA LEU A 251 -0.79 6.12 -18.42
C LEU A 251 -0.34 6.11 -19.89
N SER A 252 0.24 4.99 -20.32
CA SER A 252 1.01 4.88 -21.57
C SER A 252 0.17 5.01 -22.84
N LEU A 253 -1.14 4.73 -22.78
CA LEU A 253 -2.06 4.88 -23.92
C LEU A 253 -3.19 5.85 -23.56
N THR A 254 -4.37 5.65 -24.15
CA THR A 254 -5.52 6.53 -23.96
C THR A 254 -6.14 6.38 -22.58
N VAL A 255 -6.56 7.49 -22.01
CA VAL A 255 -7.42 7.54 -20.84
C VAL A 255 -8.82 7.89 -21.34
N ASN A 256 -9.77 6.98 -21.22
CA ASN A 256 -11.13 7.20 -21.70
C ASN A 256 -12.00 7.55 -20.50
N LEU A 257 -12.70 8.69 -20.58
CA LEU A 257 -13.40 9.29 -19.46
C LEU A 257 -14.86 9.57 -19.81
N ARG A 258 -15.79 9.08 -19.00
CA ARG A 258 -17.24 9.37 -19.12
C ARG A 258 -17.83 9.71 -17.77
N ASP A 259 -18.21 10.96 -17.56
CA ASP A 259 -18.75 11.47 -16.30
C ASP A 259 -17.87 11.07 -15.10
N SER A 260 -16.55 11.00 -15.28
CA SER A 260 -15.63 10.36 -14.35
C SER A 260 -14.36 11.17 -14.18
N THR A 261 -13.65 10.93 -13.07
CA THR A 261 -12.49 11.74 -12.70
C THR A 261 -11.23 10.92 -12.50
N VAL A 262 -10.10 11.44 -12.98
CA VAL A 262 -8.76 11.02 -12.56
C VAL A 262 -8.16 12.16 -11.75
N SER A 263 -7.65 11.88 -10.55
CA SER A 263 -6.99 12.88 -9.73
C SER A 263 -5.62 12.45 -9.21
N VAL A 264 -4.67 13.38 -9.23
CA VAL A 264 -3.31 13.21 -8.72
C VAL A 264 -2.99 14.39 -7.82
N SER A 265 -2.95 14.20 -6.50
CA SER A 265 -2.87 15.35 -5.59
C SER A 265 -2.14 15.12 -4.28
N GLY A 266 -1.42 16.14 -3.79
CA GLY A 266 -0.76 16.09 -2.49
C GLY A 266 0.43 15.13 -2.44
N ASN A 267 0.96 14.70 -3.59
CA ASN A 267 2.11 13.80 -3.63
C ASN A 267 3.41 14.60 -3.47
N GLN A 268 4.34 14.08 -2.68
CA GLN A 268 5.60 14.73 -2.35
C GLN A 268 6.76 13.92 -2.91
N PHE A 269 7.67 14.59 -3.62
CA PHE A 269 8.85 14.00 -4.23
C PHE A 269 10.10 14.65 -3.62
N ILE A 270 10.81 13.90 -2.79
CA ILE A 270 12.05 14.33 -2.16
C ILE A 270 13.21 13.94 -3.07
N SER A 271 14.18 14.83 -3.24
CA SER A 271 15.46 14.58 -3.92
C SER A 271 15.34 14.21 -5.40
N GLY A 272 15.90 15.05 -6.26
CA GLY A 272 15.99 14.82 -7.70
C GLY A 272 16.85 15.88 -8.37
N THR A 273 17.66 15.50 -9.37
CA THR A 273 18.39 16.47 -10.21
C THR A 273 17.49 17.14 -11.25
N VAL A 274 16.30 16.58 -11.45
CA VAL A 274 15.31 16.97 -12.46
C VAL A 274 13.95 17.03 -11.76
N THR A 275 13.12 17.99 -12.15
CA THR A 275 11.73 18.10 -11.70
C THR A 275 10.96 16.83 -12.12
N PRO A 276 10.42 16.05 -11.19
CA PRO A 276 9.65 14.85 -11.52
C PRO A 276 8.33 15.21 -12.19
N THR A 277 7.91 14.36 -13.12
CA THR A 277 6.56 14.41 -13.69
C THR A 277 5.60 13.65 -12.77
N ALA A 278 4.57 14.31 -12.26
CA ALA A 278 3.55 13.70 -11.42
C ALA A 278 2.58 12.83 -12.23
N LEU A 279 2.20 13.27 -13.43
CA LEU A 279 1.31 12.50 -14.31
C LEU A 279 1.73 12.66 -15.77
N TRP A 280 1.91 11.53 -16.44
CA TRP A 280 2.12 11.46 -17.88
C TRP A 280 1.03 10.63 -18.56
N ILE A 281 0.28 11.27 -19.47
CA ILE A 281 -0.62 10.61 -20.42
C ILE A 281 -0.05 10.76 -21.82
N TYR A 282 0.29 9.65 -22.48
CA TYR A 282 1.00 9.71 -23.76
C TYR A 282 0.08 9.99 -24.96
N THR A 283 -1.16 9.50 -24.92
CA THR A 283 -2.04 9.47 -26.10
C THR A 283 -3.35 10.20 -25.85
N GLU A 284 -3.79 10.97 -26.85
CA GLU A 284 -5.10 11.61 -26.89
C GLU A 284 -6.21 10.57 -26.97
N SER A 285 -7.30 10.80 -26.23
CA SER A 285 -8.53 10.00 -26.36
C SER A 285 -9.58 10.76 -27.16
N SER A 286 -10.32 10.03 -28.00
CA SER A 286 -11.54 10.52 -28.64
C SER A 286 -12.80 10.21 -27.84
N ASP A 287 -12.68 9.42 -26.76
CA ASP A 287 -13.79 8.99 -25.91
C ASP A 287 -13.78 9.75 -24.57
N LEU A 288 -14.02 11.05 -24.68
CA LEU A 288 -14.11 11.99 -23.56
C LEU A 288 -15.50 12.60 -23.53
N THR A 289 -16.30 12.25 -22.53
CA THR A 289 -17.64 12.79 -22.31
C THR A 289 -17.76 13.25 -20.86
N ASN A 290 -17.70 14.55 -20.60
CA ASN A 290 -17.78 15.10 -19.24
C ASN A 290 -16.78 14.46 -18.25
N GLY A 291 -15.59 14.09 -18.75
CA GLY A 291 -14.49 13.57 -17.96
C GLY A 291 -13.62 14.70 -17.41
N ALA A 292 -13.01 14.48 -16.24
CA ALA A 292 -12.11 15.44 -15.62
C ALA A 292 -10.76 14.81 -15.27
N ILE A 293 -9.68 15.55 -15.51
CA ILE A 293 -8.36 15.29 -14.93
C ILE A 293 -8.04 16.45 -14.00
N VAL A 294 -7.81 16.15 -12.73
CA VAL A 294 -7.55 17.14 -11.69
C VAL A 294 -6.22 16.85 -11.02
N ALA A 295 -5.28 17.78 -11.09
CA ALA A 295 -4.04 17.71 -10.35
C ALA A 295 -4.01 18.84 -9.30
N ALA A 296 -3.50 18.55 -8.11
CA ALA A 296 -3.40 19.59 -7.08
C ALA A 296 -2.24 19.34 -6.12
N CYS A 297 -1.43 20.36 -5.85
CA CYS A 297 -0.43 20.32 -4.79
C CYS A 297 0.52 19.10 -4.84
N ASN A 298 1.02 18.73 -6.02
CA ASN A 298 2.12 17.77 -6.11
C ASN A 298 3.43 18.55 -6.07
N SER A 299 4.30 18.22 -5.11
CA SER A 299 5.47 19.04 -4.80
C SER A 299 6.79 18.29 -4.84
N VAL A 300 7.86 19.05 -5.05
CA VAL A 300 9.25 18.60 -5.09
C VAL A 300 10.02 19.37 -4.01
N ASN A 301 10.83 18.66 -3.20
CA ASN A 301 11.66 19.25 -2.14
C ASN A 301 10.92 20.32 -1.30
N ASP A 302 9.75 19.96 -0.77
CA ASP A 302 8.91 20.80 0.12
C ASP A 302 8.42 22.15 -0.46
N GLY A 303 8.49 22.39 -1.78
CA GLY A 303 7.97 23.66 -2.31
C GLY A 303 7.85 23.88 -3.82
N GLU A 304 8.57 23.15 -4.68
CA GLU A 304 8.44 23.31 -6.14
C GLU A 304 7.28 22.47 -6.68
N GLU A 305 6.54 22.95 -7.67
CA GLU A 305 5.44 22.19 -8.28
C GLU A 305 6.00 21.12 -9.24
N ALA A 306 5.43 19.91 -9.19
CA ALA A 306 5.80 18.83 -10.10
C ALA A 306 5.27 19.06 -11.53
N ASP A 307 5.92 18.46 -12.52
CA ASP A 307 5.53 18.59 -13.93
C ASP A 307 4.35 17.68 -14.30
N TYR A 308 3.64 18.03 -15.38
CA TYR A 308 2.56 17.23 -15.95
C TYR A 308 2.65 17.19 -17.47
N VAL A 309 2.56 15.99 -18.05
CA VAL A 309 2.54 15.78 -19.50
C VAL A 309 1.19 15.20 -19.88
N ILE A 310 0.24 16.08 -20.19
CA ILE A 310 -1.16 15.72 -20.47
C ILE A 310 -1.59 16.36 -21.79
N PRO A 311 -2.12 15.59 -22.75
CA PRO A 311 -2.60 16.14 -24.01
C PRO A 311 -3.73 17.15 -23.80
N SER A 312 -3.74 18.24 -24.58
CA SER A 312 -4.68 19.35 -24.39
C SER A 312 -6.16 18.96 -24.52
N VAL A 313 -6.45 17.85 -25.22
CA VAL A 313 -7.82 17.32 -25.37
C VAL A 313 -8.48 17.00 -24.02
N TYR A 314 -7.69 16.68 -22.99
CA TYR A 314 -8.18 16.38 -21.65
C TYR A 314 -8.54 17.62 -20.83
N ASN A 315 -8.10 18.82 -21.24
CA ASN A 315 -8.31 20.08 -20.54
C ASN A 315 -8.10 19.98 -19.00
N PRO A 316 -6.89 19.58 -18.54
CA PRO A 316 -6.65 19.28 -17.14
C PRO A 316 -6.81 20.52 -16.26
N THR A 317 -7.38 20.33 -15.07
CA THR A 317 -7.43 21.35 -14.02
C THR A 317 -6.24 21.13 -13.08
N ILE A 318 -5.26 22.04 -13.13
CA ILE A 318 -4.06 21.99 -12.28
C ILE A 318 -4.18 23.10 -11.23
N LEU A 319 -4.24 22.71 -9.96
CA LEU A 319 -4.46 23.59 -8.81
C LEU A 319 -3.19 23.70 -7.96
N THR A 320 -2.95 24.90 -7.45
CA THR A 320 -1.84 25.14 -6.52
C THR A 320 -2.16 24.58 -5.13
N CYS A 321 -1.15 24.47 -4.26
CA CYS A 321 -1.34 24.12 -2.84
C CYS A 321 -2.16 25.13 -2.03
N SER A 322 -2.50 26.30 -2.60
CA SER A 322 -3.31 27.32 -1.92
C SER A 322 -4.79 26.90 -1.78
N ASP A 323 -5.26 26.03 -2.67
CA ASP A 323 -6.63 25.51 -2.71
C ASP A 323 -6.62 23.96 -2.66
N PRO A 324 -6.18 23.34 -1.56
CA PRO A 324 -5.93 21.88 -1.52
C PRO A 324 -7.23 21.04 -1.55
N CYS A 325 -8.36 21.63 -1.16
CA CYS A 325 -9.62 20.93 -0.88
C CYS A 325 -10.61 20.92 -2.04
N ALA A 326 -10.15 20.67 -3.26
CA ALA A 326 -11.06 20.49 -4.39
C ALA A 326 -11.81 19.15 -4.28
N LEU A 327 -13.07 19.10 -4.76
CA LEU A 327 -13.96 17.94 -4.58
C LEU A 327 -13.30 16.60 -4.95
N ALA A 328 -12.61 16.53 -6.08
CA ALA A 328 -12.01 15.30 -6.59
C ALA A 328 -10.56 15.06 -6.12
N THR A 329 -9.94 15.97 -5.37
CA THR A 329 -8.58 15.75 -4.84
C THR A 329 -8.64 14.95 -3.55
N SER A 330 -9.67 15.16 -2.72
CA SER A 330 -9.84 14.50 -1.42
C SER A 330 -11.03 13.54 -1.37
N CYS A 331 -12.09 13.76 -2.15
CA CYS A 331 -13.36 13.05 -2.00
C CYS A 331 -13.79 12.36 -3.30
N PHE A 332 -14.52 11.26 -3.18
CA PHE A 332 -15.13 10.61 -4.33
C PHE A 332 -16.33 11.44 -4.83
N PRO A 333 -16.29 12.05 -6.04
CA PRO A 333 -17.30 13.02 -6.44
C PRO A 333 -18.73 12.46 -6.48
N ALA A 334 -18.90 11.19 -6.85
CA ALA A 334 -20.20 10.58 -7.01
C ALA A 334 -21.00 10.44 -5.69
N TYR A 335 -20.30 10.36 -4.57
CA TYR A 335 -20.88 10.13 -3.25
C TYR A 335 -20.56 11.25 -2.27
N THR A 336 -20.24 12.44 -2.76
CA THR A 336 -19.94 13.60 -1.92
C THR A 336 -20.95 14.70 -2.15
N THR A 337 -21.48 15.27 -1.06
CA THR A 337 -22.44 16.37 -1.09
C THR A 337 -21.76 17.73 -0.95
N THR A 338 -20.81 17.84 -0.04
CA THR A 338 -20.02 19.04 0.21
C THR A 338 -18.61 18.67 0.64
N VAL A 339 -17.65 19.54 0.33
CA VAL A 339 -16.28 19.49 0.86
C VAL A 339 -16.04 20.73 1.70
N SER A 340 -15.57 20.51 2.92
CA SER A 340 -15.17 21.59 3.81
C SER A 340 -13.94 22.29 3.25
N SER A 341 -13.95 23.63 3.24
CA SER A 341 -12.75 24.43 2.96
C SER A 341 -11.71 24.32 4.09
N ASP A 342 -12.14 23.91 5.29
CA ASP A 342 -11.29 23.67 6.45
C ASP A 342 -11.01 22.16 6.56
N GLY A 343 -9.75 21.77 6.35
CA GLY A 343 -9.28 20.38 6.49
C GLY A 343 -9.72 19.38 5.41
N CYS A 344 -10.30 19.84 4.30
CA CYS A 344 -10.73 19.02 3.15
C CYS A 344 -11.70 17.88 3.51
N ALA A 345 -12.45 18.00 4.61
CA ALA A 345 -13.37 16.97 5.06
C ALA A 345 -14.56 16.81 4.11
N CYS A 346 -14.88 15.56 3.75
CA CYS A 346 -15.96 15.23 2.84
C CYS A 346 -17.25 14.93 3.61
N THR A 347 -18.38 15.49 3.17
CA THR A 347 -19.70 15.08 3.66
C THR A 347 -20.34 14.12 2.65
N CYS A 348 -20.50 12.87 3.04
CA CYS A 348 -20.96 11.84 2.12
C CYS A 348 -22.46 11.88 1.85
N ALA A 349 -22.83 11.59 0.60
CA ALA A 349 -24.19 11.29 0.19
C ALA A 349 -24.56 9.84 0.60
N GLU A 350 -25.82 9.46 0.39
CA GLU A 350 -26.27 8.09 0.63
C GLU A 350 -25.43 7.09 -0.19
N GLY A 351 -24.88 6.08 0.49
CA GLY A 351 -24.03 5.06 -0.12
C GLY A 351 -22.54 5.37 -0.11
N GLY A 352 -22.12 6.59 0.24
CA GLY A 352 -20.72 6.93 0.47
C GLY A 352 -20.22 6.47 1.85
N HIS A 353 -18.99 5.98 1.91
CA HIS A 353 -18.39 5.42 3.11
C HIS A 353 -17.00 6.01 3.43
N GLY A 354 -16.75 6.28 4.70
CA GLY A 354 -15.47 6.78 5.21
C GLY A 354 -15.16 8.23 4.80
N ASP A 355 -13.95 8.67 5.11
CA ASP A 355 -13.54 10.08 4.97
C ASP A 355 -13.53 10.56 3.51
N ALA A 356 -13.29 9.66 2.55
CA ALA A 356 -13.29 9.97 1.12
C ALA A 356 -14.60 9.63 0.41
N CYS A 357 -15.65 9.23 1.15
CA CYS A 357 -16.97 8.86 0.60
C CYS A 357 -16.93 7.75 -0.47
N LEU A 358 -16.12 6.71 -0.23
CA LEU A 358 -15.94 5.58 -1.15
C LEU A 358 -17.24 4.76 -1.32
N PRO A 359 -17.41 4.06 -2.45
CA PRO A 359 -18.65 3.34 -2.76
C PRO A 359 -18.90 2.10 -1.88
N VAL A 360 -17.90 1.69 -1.10
CA VAL A 360 -17.95 0.56 -0.19
C VAL A 360 -17.12 0.90 1.05
N ALA A 361 -17.55 0.40 2.21
CA ALA A 361 -16.77 0.52 3.43
C ALA A 361 -15.43 -0.23 3.29
N VAL A 362 -14.34 0.48 3.54
CA VAL A 362 -12.99 -0.08 3.58
C VAL A 362 -12.67 -0.38 5.05
N PRO A 363 -12.29 -1.61 5.41
CA PRO A 363 -11.87 -1.92 6.77
C PRO A 363 -10.70 -1.03 7.19
N GLU A 364 -10.68 -0.54 8.42
CA GLU A 364 -9.51 0.20 8.90
C GLU A 364 -8.32 -0.77 9.08
N PRO A 365 -7.09 -0.36 8.73
CA PRO A 365 -5.93 -1.14 9.09
C PRO A 365 -5.86 -1.29 10.62
N PRO A 366 -5.37 -2.42 11.14
CA PRO A 366 -5.16 -2.57 12.58
C PRO A 366 -4.25 -1.44 13.07
N SER A 367 -4.61 -0.83 14.19
CA SER A 367 -3.81 0.22 14.82
C SER A 367 -2.38 -0.25 15.00
N THR A 368 -1.41 0.55 14.54
CA THR A 368 0.03 0.31 14.73
C THR A 368 0.46 0.39 16.20
N ASP A 369 -0.46 0.70 17.11
CA ASP A 369 -0.28 0.76 18.57
C ASP A 369 -0.17 -0.61 19.27
N GLY A 370 -0.33 -1.72 18.54
CA GLY A 370 -0.18 -3.07 19.07
C GLY A 370 1.28 -3.56 19.05
N ALA A 371 1.77 -4.07 20.19
CA ALA A 371 3.12 -4.67 20.35
C ALA A 371 3.44 -5.88 19.43
N ASP A 372 2.46 -6.32 18.63
CA ASP A 372 2.55 -7.45 17.71
C ASP A 372 2.93 -7.06 16.26
N LEU A 373 3.00 -5.77 15.92
CA LEU A 373 3.38 -5.29 14.58
C LEU A 373 4.85 -4.85 14.46
N CYS A 374 5.67 -5.13 15.47
CA CYS A 374 7.08 -4.78 15.43
C CYS A 374 7.82 -5.50 14.31
N VAL A 375 8.67 -4.80 13.58
CA VAL A 375 9.64 -5.41 12.69
C VAL A 375 10.60 -6.22 13.55
N ARG A 376 10.57 -7.55 13.40
CA ARG A 376 11.40 -8.46 14.20
C ARG A 376 12.43 -9.23 13.40
N ASP A 377 13.59 -9.45 14.03
CA ASP A 377 14.63 -10.40 13.58
C ASP A 377 15.08 -10.21 12.11
N VAL A 378 15.26 -8.96 11.66
CA VAL A 378 15.74 -8.59 10.31
C VAL A 378 17.13 -7.93 10.40
N SER A 379 17.96 -8.02 9.35
CA SER A 379 19.15 -7.16 9.20
C SER A 379 18.87 -5.98 8.27
N VAL A 380 19.31 -4.79 8.65
CA VAL A 380 19.15 -3.55 7.88
C VAL A 380 20.55 -3.02 7.59
N ASP A 381 20.93 -3.07 6.32
CA ASP A 381 22.28 -2.75 5.86
C ASP A 381 22.40 -1.36 5.23
N GLU A 382 21.28 -0.63 5.13
CA GLU A 382 21.18 0.72 4.56
C GLU A 382 20.54 1.69 5.57
N GLU A 383 20.83 2.99 5.42
CA GLU A 383 20.34 4.01 6.33
C GLU A 383 18.80 4.06 6.34
N LEU A 384 18.22 4.08 7.53
CA LEU A 384 16.78 3.97 7.73
C LEU A 384 16.24 5.24 8.36
N ASN A 385 15.37 5.95 7.63
CA ASN A 385 14.58 7.06 8.15
C ASN A 385 13.15 6.60 8.46
N ALA A 386 12.84 6.32 9.73
CA ALA A 386 11.54 5.87 10.20
C ALA A 386 10.69 6.99 10.81
N GLY A 387 9.37 6.82 10.82
CA GLY A 387 8.43 7.68 11.53
C GLY A 387 7.49 8.49 10.63
N LEU A 388 7.94 8.96 9.48
CA LEU A 388 7.19 9.87 8.62
C LEU A 388 5.80 9.33 8.24
N GLY A 389 4.75 10.10 8.52
CA GLY A 389 3.36 9.73 8.18
C GLY A 389 2.78 8.58 9.00
N THR A 390 3.52 8.00 9.95
CA THR A 390 3.04 6.89 10.81
C THR A 390 2.82 7.35 12.24
N SER A 391 1.83 6.78 12.95
CA SER A 391 1.63 7.02 14.38
C SER A 391 2.47 6.13 15.27
N ALA A 392 3.12 5.09 14.73
CA ALA A 392 4.01 4.23 15.50
C ALA A 392 5.16 3.63 14.69
N VAL A 393 6.33 3.52 15.32
CA VAL A 393 7.53 2.84 14.85
C VAL A 393 7.85 1.74 15.85
N CYS A 394 8.00 0.48 15.42
CA CYS A 394 8.41 -0.61 16.31
C CYS A 394 9.43 -1.58 15.68
N TYR A 395 10.59 -1.73 16.33
CA TYR A 395 11.63 -2.70 15.98
C TYR A 395 11.95 -3.60 17.20
N VAL A 396 11.97 -4.92 17.02
CA VAL A 396 12.29 -5.87 18.11
C VAL A 396 13.26 -6.95 17.62
N GLY A 397 14.49 -7.01 18.12
CA GLY A 397 15.44 -8.06 17.66
C GLY A 397 16.12 -7.77 16.31
N VAL A 398 16.04 -6.54 15.80
CA VAL A 398 16.60 -6.17 14.49
C VAL A 398 18.09 -5.89 14.60
N THR A 399 18.87 -6.25 13.58
CA THR A 399 20.30 -5.93 13.45
C THR A 399 20.49 -4.79 12.46
N PHE A 400 21.05 -3.67 12.88
CA PHE A 400 21.33 -2.50 12.03
C PHE A 400 22.83 -2.41 11.76
N ALA A 401 23.23 -2.46 10.49
CA ALA A 401 24.58 -2.22 10.03
C ALA A 401 24.78 -0.80 9.44
N ALA A 402 23.70 -0.02 9.36
CA ALA A 402 23.70 1.38 9.00
C ALA A 402 22.83 2.22 9.96
N ASP A 403 22.98 3.55 9.90
CA ASP A 403 22.33 4.49 10.79
C ASP A 403 20.79 4.44 10.70
N VAL A 404 20.13 4.65 11.84
CA VAL A 404 18.67 4.66 11.97
C VAL A 404 18.26 6.00 12.53
N VAL A 405 17.43 6.75 11.81
CA VAL A 405 16.83 8.00 12.28
C VAL A 405 15.33 7.79 12.44
N VAL A 406 14.80 8.13 13.61
CA VAL A 406 13.37 8.18 13.88
C VAL A 406 12.99 9.65 14.08
N ASP A 407 12.36 10.25 13.09
CA ASP A 407 11.85 11.62 13.19
C ASP A 407 10.42 11.60 13.74
N VAL A 408 10.32 11.82 15.05
CA VAL A 408 9.05 11.90 15.78
C VAL A 408 8.23 13.10 15.35
N GLY A 409 8.86 14.21 14.95
CA GLY A 409 8.17 15.40 14.45
C GLY A 409 7.39 15.13 13.16
N SER A 410 7.93 14.23 12.34
CA SER A 410 7.34 13.82 11.06
C SER A 410 6.24 12.74 11.16
N MET A 411 6.06 12.14 12.34
CA MET A 411 5.02 11.14 12.61
C MET A 411 3.60 11.73 12.55
N SER A 412 2.61 10.90 12.21
CA SER A 412 1.19 11.28 12.15
C SER A 412 0.45 10.95 13.46
N GLY A 413 -0.70 11.59 13.67
CA GLY A 413 -1.56 11.33 14.82
C GLY A 413 -1.19 12.10 16.09
N SER A 414 -2.15 12.16 17.01
CA SER A 414 -2.02 12.84 18.31
C SER A 414 -1.20 12.04 19.33
N VAL A 415 -1.04 10.74 19.12
CA VAL A 415 -0.17 9.86 19.93
C VAL A 415 0.82 9.19 19.00
N ARG A 416 2.11 9.39 19.24
CA ARG A 416 3.22 8.93 18.41
C ARG A 416 4.08 7.95 19.19
N ASN A 417 4.08 6.68 18.82
CA ASN A 417 4.73 5.60 19.57
C ASN A 417 6.05 5.18 18.91
N VAL A 418 7.17 5.18 19.63
CA VAL A 418 8.45 4.66 19.13
C VAL A 418 8.91 3.54 20.05
N THR A 419 9.13 2.34 19.53
CA THR A 419 9.60 1.20 20.30
C THR A 419 10.80 0.53 19.62
N LEU A 420 11.93 0.45 20.31
CA LEU A 420 13.08 -0.36 19.91
C LEU A 420 13.45 -1.29 21.06
N ALA A 421 13.29 -2.60 20.88
CA ALA A 421 13.61 -3.61 21.89
C ALA A 421 14.62 -4.64 21.36
N ASN A 422 15.63 -5.01 22.13
CA ASN A 422 16.56 -6.10 21.80
C ASN A 422 17.26 -5.95 20.42
N CYS A 423 17.43 -4.74 19.90
CA CYS A 423 18.07 -4.52 18.59
C CYS A 423 19.60 -4.46 18.73
N THR A 424 20.31 -4.94 17.70
CA THR A 424 21.78 -4.98 17.65
C THR A 424 22.29 -3.98 16.62
N PHE A 425 23.27 -3.15 16.97
CA PHE A 425 23.94 -2.22 16.06
C PHE A 425 25.37 -2.71 15.80
N VAL A 426 25.69 -2.91 14.53
CA VAL A 426 26.99 -3.41 14.05
C VAL A 426 27.61 -2.38 13.10
N ASP A 427 28.88 -2.57 12.76
CA ASP A 427 29.61 -1.74 11.78
C ASP A 427 29.59 -0.21 12.02
N GLY A 428 29.38 0.21 13.26
CA GLY A 428 29.34 1.63 13.65
C GLY A 428 27.97 2.30 13.52
N ALA A 429 26.94 1.56 13.14
CA ALA A 429 25.57 2.04 13.04
C ALA A 429 25.08 2.71 14.34
N SER A 430 24.39 3.83 14.18
CA SER A 430 23.88 4.64 15.29
C SER A 430 22.36 4.84 15.20
N LEU A 431 21.72 5.04 16.35
CA LEU A 431 20.30 5.36 16.45
C LEU A 431 20.11 6.83 16.81
N TYR A 432 19.35 7.55 16.01
CA TYR A 432 18.93 8.93 16.23
C TYR A 432 17.42 8.96 16.43
N VAL A 433 16.95 9.49 17.56
CA VAL A 433 15.51 9.77 17.75
C VAL A 433 15.35 11.27 17.86
N LEU A 434 14.80 11.88 16.82
CA LEU A 434 14.62 13.32 16.67
C LEU A 434 13.21 13.70 17.14
N GLY A 435 13.12 14.53 18.18
CA GLY A 435 11.86 15.10 18.66
C GLY A 435 11.40 16.32 17.84
N TRP A 436 10.35 17.02 18.32
CA TRP A 436 9.94 18.29 17.73
C TRP A 436 11.02 19.38 17.88
N LEU A 437 11.09 20.28 16.89
CA LEU A 437 11.87 21.52 16.93
C LEU A 437 11.28 22.58 17.89
N SER A 438 10.03 22.42 18.32
CA SER A 438 9.26 23.34 19.19
C SER A 438 8.31 22.55 20.11
N ASP A 439 7.67 23.19 21.09
CA ASP A 439 6.67 22.52 21.92
C ASP A 439 5.54 21.92 21.04
N PRO A 440 5.11 20.68 21.31
CA PRO A 440 4.08 20.02 20.51
C PRO A 440 2.72 20.76 20.60
N PRO A 441 1.91 20.77 19.53
CA PRO A 441 0.54 21.29 19.57
C PRO A 441 -0.28 20.66 20.71
N ALA A 442 -1.18 21.44 21.30
CA ALA A 442 -1.98 20.98 22.43
C ALA A 442 -2.79 19.72 22.08
N GLY A 443 -2.49 18.60 22.76
CA GLY A 443 -3.13 17.30 22.52
C GLY A 443 -2.22 16.28 21.84
N GLU A 444 -1.03 16.67 21.39
CA GLU A 444 -0.04 15.76 20.82
C GLU A 444 0.95 15.23 21.87
N ARG A 445 1.31 13.94 21.78
CA ARG A 445 2.28 13.28 22.65
C ARG A 445 3.08 12.24 21.89
N ALA A 446 4.36 12.09 22.27
CA ALA A 446 5.19 10.98 21.84
C ALA A 446 5.58 10.08 23.02
N ASP A 447 5.48 8.77 22.83
CA ASP A 447 5.91 7.74 23.77
C ASP A 447 7.05 6.94 23.17
N VAL A 448 8.27 7.11 23.70
CA VAL A 448 9.49 6.46 23.22
C VAL A 448 9.95 5.41 24.23
N LEU A 449 10.00 4.15 23.79
CA LEU A 449 10.48 2.99 24.53
C LEU A 449 11.72 2.41 23.85
N ILE A 450 12.87 2.48 24.52
CA ILE A 450 14.11 1.86 24.06
C ILE A 450 14.59 0.88 25.13
N SER A 451 14.84 -0.37 24.75
CA SER A 451 15.25 -1.42 25.69
C SER A 451 16.16 -2.47 25.04
N GLY A 452 17.10 -3.02 25.81
CA GLY A 452 17.91 -4.17 25.37
C GLY A 452 18.80 -3.94 24.14
N LEU A 453 19.20 -2.69 23.84
CA LEU A 453 20.09 -2.42 22.71
C LEU A 453 21.50 -2.99 22.94
N GLU A 454 22.08 -3.59 21.90
CA GLU A 454 23.44 -4.10 21.89
C GLU A 454 24.25 -3.38 20.79
N SER A 455 25.43 -2.84 21.09
CA SER A 455 26.34 -2.22 20.10
C SER A 455 27.65 -2.99 20.06
N ARG A 456 28.04 -3.54 18.91
CA ARG A 456 29.21 -4.42 18.79
C ARG A 456 30.48 -3.76 18.25
N PHE A 457 30.37 -2.54 17.70
CA PHE A 457 31.49 -1.83 17.05
C PHE A 457 31.48 -0.30 17.26
N GLY A 458 31.09 0.18 18.44
CA GLY A 458 31.27 1.60 18.80
C GLY A 458 30.21 2.58 18.27
N GLY A 459 29.09 2.07 17.75
CA GLY A 459 27.91 2.89 17.41
C GLY A 459 27.24 3.48 18.66
N GLY A 460 26.59 4.65 18.50
CA GLY A 460 26.00 5.43 19.58
C GLY A 460 24.47 5.53 19.49
N VAL A 461 23.83 5.85 20.62
CA VAL A 461 22.41 6.22 20.67
C VAL A 461 22.30 7.69 21.03
N LEU A 462 21.73 8.49 20.13
CA LEU A 462 21.42 9.90 20.37
C LEU A 462 19.90 10.06 20.41
N VAL A 463 19.37 10.36 21.60
CA VAL A 463 17.98 10.82 21.74
C VAL A 463 18.02 12.33 21.92
N ALA A 464 17.68 13.07 20.85
CA ALA A 464 17.61 14.52 20.88
C ALA A 464 16.14 14.95 21.01
N THR A 465 15.69 15.09 22.26
CA THR A 465 14.34 15.58 22.58
C THR A 465 14.41 17.00 23.14
N TYR A 466 13.87 17.98 22.41
CA TYR A 466 13.83 19.37 22.90
C TYR A 466 12.64 19.65 23.84
N SER A 467 11.62 18.78 23.89
CA SER A 467 10.63 18.74 24.98
C SER A 467 9.77 17.46 24.97
N ALA A 468 10.01 16.52 25.90
CA ALA A 468 9.02 15.50 26.31
C ALA A 468 9.38 14.91 27.70
N ARG A 469 8.38 14.63 28.54
CA ARG A 469 8.56 13.94 29.83
C ARG A 469 8.95 12.48 29.60
N LEU A 470 10.17 12.09 30.00
CA LEU A 470 10.58 10.68 30.04
C LEU A 470 9.69 9.86 31.00
N ALA A 471 9.07 8.79 30.49
CA ALA A 471 8.48 7.74 31.31
C ALA A 471 9.51 6.63 31.57
N ARG A 472 9.95 6.52 32.83
CA ARG A 472 10.69 5.42 33.51
C ARG A 472 11.63 4.52 32.68
N HIS A 473 12.92 4.78 32.88
CA HIS A 473 14.00 3.81 32.73
C HIS A 473 13.86 2.65 33.75
N ARG A 474 13.80 1.40 33.29
CA ARG A 474 14.10 0.19 34.10
C ARG A 474 14.95 -0.76 33.27
N GLY A 475 16.23 -0.89 33.62
CA GLY A 475 17.16 -1.86 33.03
C GLY A 475 18.56 -1.26 32.90
N GLY A 476 19.52 -1.81 33.64
CA GLY A 476 20.89 -1.30 33.74
C GLY A 476 21.73 -1.62 32.51
N LEU A 477 22.53 -0.65 32.07
CA LEU A 477 23.69 -0.86 31.21
C LEU A 477 24.77 -1.54 32.06
N GLY A 478 25.00 -2.83 31.84
CA GLY A 478 26.26 -3.47 32.18
C GLY A 478 27.26 -3.11 31.10
N ALA A 479 28.26 -2.31 31.46
CA ALA A 479 29.45 -2.14 30.65
C ALA A 479 30.37 -3.34 30.91
N ASP A 480 30.85 -3.98 29.84
CA ASP A 480 32.19 -4.58 29.77
C ASP A 480 32.78 -4.24 28.39
#